data_AF-J4XAU1-F1
#
_entry.id   AF-J4XAU1-F1
#
_cell.length_a   1.000
_cell.length_b   1.000
_cell.length_c   1.000
_cell.angle_alpha   90.00
_cell.angle_beta   90.00
_cell.angle_gamma   90.00
#
_symmetry.space_group_name_H-M   'P 1'
#
loop_
_entity.id
_entity.type
_entity.pdbx_description
1 polymer ?
#
loop_
_entity_poly.entity_id
_entity_poly.type
_entity_poly.pdbx_seq_one_letter_code
_entity_poly.pdbx_strand_id
1 'polypeptide(L)'
;MPLSLKKYIKFIFLILVFAGCAAKYQSPNLAKFSEKSFEVVSKDSPSTLYVVHGGEDYRFTMINSLGAPLARRVLKPDGKFETIGFLPPNSAYNELFIKVLDMIATHKKEAEILVKNEKFKVKVIDIR
;
A
#
# COMPACT_ATOMS: atom_id res chain seq x y z
N MET A 1 42.88 -29.75 0.24
CA MET A 1 42.48 -29.02 1.46
C MET A 1 40.96 -29.10 1.58
N PRO A 2 40.38 -29.90 2.51
CA PRO A 2 38.94 -29.98 2.63
C PRO A 2 38.43 -28.71 3.31
N LEU A 3 37.69 -27.88 2.56
CA LEU A 3 36.97 -26.75 3.14
C LEU A 3 35.98 -27.30 4.16
N SER A 4 36.24 -27.07 5.44
CA SER A 4 35.44 -27.56 6.57
C SER A 4 33.95 -27.33 6.37
N LEU A 5 33.15 -28.39 6.46
CA LEU A 5 31.68 -28.39 6.38
C LEU A 5 31.02 -27.32 7.31
N LYS A 6 31.69 -26.99 8.43
CA LYS A 6 31.27 -25.94 9.38
C LYS A 6 31.31 -24.52 8.78
N LYS A 7 32.17 -24.26 7.80
CA LYS A 7 32.23 -22.96 7.10
C LYS A 7 31.07 -22.76 6.13
N TYR A 8 30.60 -23.83 5.48
CA TYR A 8 29.46 -23.79 4.57
C TYR A 8 28.13 -23.50 5.29
N ILE A 9 27.93 -24.10 6.47
CA ILE A 9 26.71 -23.91 7.27
C ILE A 9 26.56 -22.43 7.72
N LYS A 10 27.67 -21.77 8.11
CA LYS A 10 27.65 -20.34 8.43
C LYS A 10 27.34 -19.47 7.22
N PHE A 11 27.78 -19.88 6.02
CA PHE A 11 27.53 -19.13 4.79
C PHE A 11 26.08 -19.23 4.33
N ILE A 12 25.46 -20.42 4.46
CA ILE A 12 24.04 -20.64 4.15
C ILE A 12 23.12 -19.86 5.10
N PHE A 13 23.46 -19.82 6.40
CA PHE A 13 22.69 -19.05 7.38
C PHE A 13 22.75 -17.54 7.10
N LEU A 14 23.86 -17.05 6.55
CA LEU A 14 24.02 -15.63 6.19
C LEU A 14 23.18 -15.23 4.96
N ILE A 15 22.98 -16.14 4.00
CA ILE A 15 22.18 -15.89 2.78
C ILE A 15 20.67 -15.86 3.11
N LEU A 16 20.21 -16.66 4.07
CA LEU A 16 18.79 -16.68 4.45
C LEU A 16 18.31 -15.37 5.10
N VAL A 17 19.21 -14.62 5.75
CA VAL A 17 18.88 -13.35 6.43
C VAL A 17 18.66 -12.21 5.43
N PHE A 18 19.18 -12.32 4.20
CA PHE A 18 18.98 -11.32 3.14
C PHE A 18 17.81 -11.62 2.20
N ALA A 19 17.01 -12.66 2.46
CA ALA A 19 15.70 -12.81 1.85
C ALA A 19 14.72 -11.80 2.46
N GLY A 20 14.99 -10.50 2.26
CA GLY A 20 14.02 -9.45 2.48
C GLY A 20 12.85 -9.72 1.55
N CYS A 21 11.77 -10.29 2.08
CA CYS A 21 10.53 -10.46 1.35
C CYS A 21 10.02 -9.08 0.93
N ALA A 22 10.23 -8.72 -0.33
CA ALA A 22 9.44 -7.67 -0.95
C ALA A 22 7.98 -8.12 -0.91
N ALA A 23 7.16 -7.45 -0.09
CA ALA A 23 5.74 -7.78 0.04
C ALA A 23 5.07 -7.64 -1.34
N LYS A 24 4.61 -8.77 -1.87
CA LYS A 24 3.82 -8.84 -3.09
C LYS A 24 2.35 -8.87 -2.68
N TYR A 25 1.59 -7.87 -3.11
CA TYR A 25 0.17 -7.78 -2.82
C TYR A 25 -0.62 -8.36 -3.98
N GLN A 26 -1.80 -8.88 -3.69
CA GLN A 26 -2.71 -9.28 -4.75
C GLN A 26 -3.35 -8.01 -5.31
N SER A 27 -3.09 -7.70 -6.59
CA SER A 27 -3.77 -6.61 -7.28
C SER A 27 -5.18 -7.09 -7.67
N PRO A 28 -6.26 -6.50 -7.11
CA PRO A 28 -7.61 -6.90 -7.49
C PRO A 28 -7.89 -6.48 -8.93
N ASN A 29 -8.61 -7.33 -9.66
CA ASN A 29 -9.05 -7.03 -11.02
C ASN A 29 -10.39 -6.27 -10.97
N LEU A 30 -10.33 -4.95 -10.85
CA LEU A 30 -11.50 -4.07 -10.81
C LEU A 30 -11.81 -3.56 -12.22
N ALA A 31 -13.06 -3.22 -12.47
CA ALA A 31 -13.41 -2.44 -13.66
C ALA A 31 -12.63 -1.11 -13.67
N LYS A 32 -12.33 -0.58 -14.87
CA LYS A 32 -11.67 0.73 -15.00
C LYS A 32 -12.56 1.82 -14.42
N PHE A 33 -11.96 2.72 -13.64
CA PHE A 33 -12.62 3.90 -13.09
C PHE A 33 -11.66 5.09 -13.13
N SER A 34 -12.21 6.28 -13.40
CA SER A 34 -11.42 7.51 -13.52
C SER A 34 -10.76 7.88 -12.19
N GLU A 35 -11.55 8.03 -11.14
CA GLU A 35 -11.09 8.38 -9.81
C GLU A 35 -12.13 7.97 -8.76
N LYS A 36 -11.65 7.60 -7.58
CA LYS A 36 -12.46 7.46 -6.36
C LYS A 36 -11.74 8.14 -5.21
N SER A 37 -12.49 8.84 -4.38
CA SER A 37 -11.97 9.65 -3.29
C SER A 37 -12.52 9.17 -1.96
N PHE A 38 -11.66 9.21 -0.94
CA PHE A 38 -11.98 8.71 0.39
C PHE A 38 -11.49 9.69 1.45
N GLU A 39 -12.33 9.91 2.45
CA GLU A 39 -11.92 10.48 3.72
C GLU A 39 -11.25 9.37 4.53
N VAL A 40 -10.06 9.65 5.04
CA VAL A 40 -9.28 8.72 5.87
C VAL A 40 -8.93 9.43 7.17
N VAL A 41 -9.55 9.02 8.27
CA VAL A 41 -9.32 9.57 9.59
C VAL A 41 -8.51 8.58 10.41
N SER A 42 -7.33 9.00 10.85
CA SER A 42 -6.55 8.27 11.85
C SER A 42 -6.41 9.09 13.13
N LYS A 43 -5.60 8.61 14.09
CA LYS A 43 -5.40 9.29 15.38
C LYS A 43 -4.74 10.67 15.22
N ASP A 44 -3.88 10.81 14.22
CA ASP A 44 -3.01 11.99 14.10
C ASP A 44 -3.69 13.14 13.36
N SER A 45 -4.36 12.85 12.24
CA SER A 45 -5.13 13.86 11.49
C SER A 45 -6.05 13.22 10.44
N PRO A 46 -7.13 13.93 10.04
CA PRO A 46 -7.88 13.56 8.84
C PRO A 46 -7.04 13.80 7.59
N SER A 47 -7.31 13.00 6.57
CA SER A 47 -6.63 13.02 5.28
C SER A 47 -7.58 12.60 4.17
N THR A 48 -7.21 12.91 2.93
CA THR A 48 -7.95 12.50 1.74
C THR A 48 -7.10 11.56 0.91
N LEU A 49 -7.66 10.42 0.55
CA LEU A 49 -7.07 9.44 -0.35
C LEU A 49 -7.78 9.47 -1.70
N TYR A 50 -7.00 9.68 -2.75
CA TYR A 50 -7.43 9.56 -4.15
C TYR A 50 -6.88 8.25 -4.71
N VAL A 51 -7.76 7.49 -5.36
CA VAL A 51 -7.45 6.26 -6.08
C VAL A 51 -7.84 6.43 -7.53
N VAL A 52 -6.90 6.23 -8.44
CA VAL A 52 -7.12 6.28 -9.89
C VAL A 52 -6.76 4.93 -10.48
N HIS A 53 -7.63 4.38 -11.33
CA HIS A 53 -7.35 3.15 -12.07
C HIS A 53 -7.10 3.49 -13.55
N GLY A 54 -5.82 3.74 -13.88
CA GLY A 54 -5.39 4.16 -15.21
C GLY A 54 -4.58 3.07 -15.92
N GLY A 55 -5.21 2.38 -16.87
CA GLY A 55 -4.58 1.23 -17.54
C GLY A 55 -4.72 -0.04 -16.68
N GLU A 56 -3.60 -0.66 -16.35
CA GLU A 56 -3.51 -1.85 -15.47
C GLU A 56 -2.99 -1.50 -14.06
N ASP A 57 -2.63 -0.23 -13.85
CA ASP A 57 -2.02 0.27 -12.63
C ASP A 57 -3.05 0.99 -11.75
N TYR A 58 -2.95 0.81 -10.43
CA TYR A 58 -3.66 1.66 -9.46
C TYR A 58 -2.73 2.73 -8.90
N ARG A 59 -3.15 3.99 -8.96
CA ARG A 59 -2.40 5.13 -8.43
C ARG A 59 -3.09 5.65 -7.18
N PHE A 60 -2.31 5.80 -6.11
CA PHE A 60 -2.77 6.28 -4.82
C PHE A 60 -2.09 7.61 -4.50
N THR A 61 -2.87 8.60 -4.10
CA THR A 61 -2.36 9.86 -3.57
C THR A 61 -3.10 10.18 -2.27
N MET A 62 -2.38 10.23 -1.16
CA MET A 62 -2.92 10.58 0.15
C MET A 62 -2.37 11.95 0.55
N ILE A 63 -3.26 12.88 0.90
CA ILE A 63 -2.92 14.24 1.33
C ILE A 63 -3.53 14.52 2.70
N ASN A 64 -2.84 15.29 3.53
CA ASN A 64 -3.44 15.78 4.77
C ASN A 64 -4.36 16.98 4.52
N SER A 65 -5.05 17.46 5.55
CA SER A 65 -5.94 18.63 5.46
C SER A 65 -5.28 19.93 5.03
N LEU A 66 -3.94 20.03 5.07
CA LEU A 66 -3.18 21.18 4.60
C LEU A 66 -2.77 21.04 3.11
N GLY A 67 -3.17 19.95 2.45
CA GLY A 67 -2.78 19.64 1.07
C GLY A 67 -1.38 19.06 0.92
N ALA A 68 -0.66 18.80 2.02
CA ALA A 68 0.65 18.19 1.97
C ALA A 68 0.52 16.69 1.67
N PRO A 69 1.30 16.14 0.71
CA PRO A 69 1.20 14.75 0.35
C PRO A 69 1.85 13.87 1.42
N LEU A 70 1.08 12.92 1.95
CA LEU A 70 1.50 11.91 2.92
C LEU A 70 2.06 10.68 2.22
N ALA A 71 1.48 10.30 1.08
CA ALA A 71 1.93 9.17 0.29
C ALA A 71 1.51 9.30 -1.18
N ARG A 72 2.40 8.87 -2.09
CA ARG A 72 2.08 8.68 -3.52
C ARG A 72 2.67 7.36 -4.00
N ARG A 73 1.82 6.42 -4.40
CA ARG A 73 2.23 5.05 -4.73
C ARG A 73 1.51 4.55 -5.98
N VAL A 74 2.16 3.65 -6.72
CA VAL A 74 1.54 2.87 -7.81
C VAL A 74 1.57 1.41 -7.44
N LEU A 75 0.41 0.75 -7.45
CA LEU A 75 0.34 -0.70 -7.44
C LEU A 75 0.39 -1.19 -8.88
N LYS A 76 1.46 -1.93 -9.20
CA LYS A 76 1.65 -2.58 -10.50
C LYS A 76 0.84 -3.89 -10.59
N PRO A 77 0.57 -4.40 -11.80
CA PRO A 77 -0.12 -5.68 -12.01
C PRO A 77 0.62 -6.86 -11.37
N ASP A 78 1.94 -6.75 -11.23
CA ASP A 78 2.77 -7.74 -10.55
C ASP A 78 2.65 -7.69 -9.01
N GLY A 79 1.79 -6.84 -8.46
CA GLY A 79 1.53 -6.75 -7.03
C GLY A 79 2.54 -5.93 -6.23
N LYS A 80 3.50 -5.26 -6.90
CA LYS A 80 4.48 -4.41 -6.24
C LYS A 80 4.02 -2.97 -6.18
N PHE A 81 4.36 -2.31 -5.07
CA PHE A 81 4.16 -0.88 -4.94
C PHE A 81 5.44 -0.09 -5.26
N GLU A 82 5.35 0.79 -6.25
CA GLU A 82 6.37 1.77 -6.58
C GLU A 82 6.07 3.13 -5.94
N THR A 83 7.11 3.86 -5.55
CA THR A 83 6.97 5.25 -5.07
C THR A 83 6.87 6.20 -6.24
N ILE A 84 5.96 7.17 -6.18
CA ILE A 84 5.99 8.32 -7.09
C ILE A 84 6.50 9.54 -6.32
N GLY A 85 7.53 10.19 -6.85
CA GLY A 85 8.11 11.40 -6.27
C GLY A 85 9.08 11.11 -5.12
N PHE A 86 9.32 12.12 -4.28
CA PHE A 86 10.39 12.13 -3.29
C PHE A 86 9.96 11.75 -1.86
N LEU A 87 8.69 11.34 -1.67
CA LEU A 87 8.23 10.98 -0.34
C LEU A 87 8.89 9.67 0.13
N PRO A 88 9.38 9.62 1.38
CA PRO A 88 9.95 8.40 1.93
C PRO A 88 8.90 7.28 1.92
N PRO A 89 9.28 6.05 1.58
CA PRO A 89 8.34 4.95 1.51
C PRO A 89 7.81 4.62 2.91
N ASN A 90 6.51 4.88 3.14
CA ASN A 90 5.81 4.38 4.31
C ASN A 90 5.04 3.11 3.96
N SER A 91 5.56 1.96 4.43
CA SER A 91 4.98 0.65 4.15
C SER A 91 3.62 0.41 4.83
N ALA A 92 3.24 1.19 5.84
CA ALA A 92 1.93 1.08 6.47
C ALA A 92 0.81 1.41 5.46
N TYR A 93 1.00 2.44 4.63
CA TYR A 93 -0.03 2.84 3.68
C TYR A 93 -0.29 1.81 2.57
N ASN A 94 0.68 0.98 2.20
CA ASN A 94 0.47 -0.06 1.19
C ASN A 94 -0.67 -1.02 1.61
N GLU A 95 -0.68 -1.45 2.87
CA GLU A 95 -1.73 -2.36 3.38
C GLU A 95 -3.10 -1.65 3.44
N LEU A 96 -3.12 -0.38 3.86
CA LEU A 96 -4.33 0.44 3.83
C LEU A 96 -4.90 0.55 2.41
N PHE A 97 -4.04 0.81 1.42
CA PHE A 97 -4.44 0.97 0.02
C PHE A 97 -5.06 -0.30 -0.57
N ILE A 98 -4.51 -1.47 -0.26
CA ILE A 98 -5.11 -2.76 -0.67
C ILE A 98 -6.51 -2.93 -0.07
N LYS A 99 -6.67 -2.68 1.23
CA LYS A 99 -7.98 -2.77 1.89
C LYS A 99 -9.00 -1.77 1.32
N VAL A 100 -8.54 -0.61 0.83
CA VAL A 100 -9.40 0.34 0.12
C VAL A 100 -9.80 -0.18 -1.27
N LEU A 101 -8.92 -0.86 -2.00
CA LEU A 101 -9.31 -1.54 -3.23
C LEU A 101 -10.36 -2.63 -2.98
N ASP A 102 -10.26 -3.37 -1.86
CA ASP A 102 -11.28 -4.35 -1.46
C ASP A 102 -12.64 -3.67 -1.18
N MET A 103 -12.62 -2.48 -0.55
CA MET A 103 -13.84 -1.68 -0.39
C MET A 103 -14.45 -1.28 -1.74
N ILE A 104 -13.62 -0.90 -2.71
CA ILE A 104 -14.09 -0.59 -4.07
C ILE A 104 -14.70 -1.83 -4.72
N ALA A 105 -14.04 -2.99 -4.62
CA ALA A 105 -14.49 -4.27 -5.17
C ALA A 105 -15.86 -4.69 -4.62
N THR A 106 -16.07 -4.46 -3.32
CA THR A 106 -17.26 -4.87 -2.57
C THR A 106 -18.31 -3.77 -2.46
N HIS A 107 -18.11 -2.64 -3.14
CA HIS A 107 -18.99 -1.46 -3.09
C HIS A 107 -19.24 -0.93 -1.66
N LYS A 108 -18.30 -1.14 -0.75
CA LYS A 108 -18.41 -0.72 0.65
C LYS A 108 -18.13 0.78 0.78
N LYS A 109 -19.09 1.53 1.32
CA LYS A 109 -18.99 3.00 1.44
C LYS A 109 -18.16 3.47 2.63
N GLU A 110 -18.01 2.65 3.66
CA GLU A 110 -17.27 2.98 4.87
C GLU A 110 -16.67 1.74 5.52
N ALA A 111 -15.52 1.87 6.18
CA ALA A 111 -14.90 0.79 6.94
C ALA A 111 -13.98 1.33 8.02
N GLU A 112 -13.82 0.55 9.09
CA GLU A 112 -12.69 0.69 10.00
C GLU A 112 -11.60 -0.32 9.59
N ILE A 113 -10.40 0.18 9.33
CA ILE A 113 -9.26 -0.58 8.83
C ILE A 113 -8.15 -0.50 9.87
N LEU A 114 -7.70 -1.66 10.36
CA LEU A 114 -6.54 -1.77 11.26
C LEU A 114 -5.30 -2.15 10.44
N VAL A 115 -4.23 -1.36 10.55
CA VAL A 115 -2.94 -1.61 9.90
C VAL A 115 -1.83 -1.32 10.90
N LYS A 116 -0.95 -2.29 11.19
CA LYS A 116 0.20 -2.13 12.10
C LYS A 116 -0.13 -1.42 13.43
N ASN A 117 -1.29 -1.75 14.02
CA ASN A 117 -1.84 -1.17 15.25
C ASN A 117 -2.39 0.26 15.15
N GLU A 118 -2.46 0.85 13.95
CA GLU A 118 -3.17 2.09 13.70
C GLU A 118 -4.54 1.80 13.10
N LYS A 119 -5.57 2.48 13.62
CA LYS A 119 -6.95 2.35 13.18
C LYS A 119 -7.30 3.53 12.28
N PHE A 120 -7.75 3.23 11.07
CA PHE A 120 -8.21 4.17 10.07
C PHE A 120 -9.72 4.04 9.90
N LYS A 121 -10.46 5.13 10.02
CA LYS A 121 -11.84 5.21 9.55
C LYS A 121 -11.80 5.71 8.11
N VAL A 122 -12.30 4.91 7.19
CA VAL A 122 -12.30 5.22 5.77
C VAL A 122 -13.73 5.35 5.28
N LYS A 123 -14.04 6.43 4.56
CA LYS A 123 -15.37 6.71 4.02
C LYS A 123 -15.26 7.25 2.59
N VAL A 124 -16.10 6.77 1.69
CA VAL A 124 -16.20 7.29 0.32
C VAL A 124 -16.66 8.75 0.35
N ILE A 125 -15.97 9.61 -0.40
CA ILE A 125 -16.40 10.98 -0.70
C ILE A 125 -17.19 10.93 -2.00
N ASP A 126 -18.49 11.20 -1.92
CA ASP A 126 -19.36 11.32 -3.10
C ASP A 126 -19.12 12.70 -3.73
N ILE A 127 -18.25 12.78 -4.73
CA ILE A 127 -18.10 13.97 -5.56
C ILE A 127 -19.17 13.83 -6.66
N ARG A 128 -20.32 14.47 -6.43
CA ARG A 128 -21.43 14.53 -7.40
C ARG A 128 -21.05 15.24 -8.67
#